data_AF-A0A7C3QMD6-F1
#
_entry.id   AF-A0A7C3QMD6-F1
#
_cell.length_a   1.000
_cell.length_b   1.000
_cell.length_c   1.000
_cell.angle_alpha   90.00
_cell.angle_beta   90.00
_cell.angle_gamma   90.00
#
_symmetry.space_group_name_H-M   'P 1'
#
loop_
_entity.id
_entity.type
_entity.pdbx_description
1 polymer ?
#
loop_
_entity_poly.entity_id
_entity_poly.type
_entity_poly.pdbx_seq_one_letter_code
_entity_poly.pdbx_strand_id
1 'polypeptide(L)'
;IAAAGILFLACFGWRWLPDREPRLEQMMARLTSRELEDFYHLGERLWEARVLPGSRFANRSLLESEIGSRFGLMVAGVWHGQHAIFAPPPDQVIHPGDILLIVGREEQVKALGEAGCEIGRENSNGHISEKGVSFIEVMPSPHSQAIGHTLRELEFRTRYQLTALALFRGGRSHRTDVGNFPLMLGDSLLMIGPRSELQRLRHNPDFIVLEPNPYDQPLQRARAALAVGVLLMAIVAAVQGLPIYLAMLAGAVILLLSGILEIEEAYRSIEWQAIMLIGGMYSVSLAMVNTGLAQWIGKILLSLVTPLGGLGLAGGAYILTSLLTQVMGGQVTALVTGPVTISAAISLGVNPQAVAVATAIGCSASFFTPIAHPVNILMIAPGNYHFKDFFHLGWRLTLVCFITLIIGLMLFWKF
;
A
#
# COMPACT_ATOMS: atom_id res chain seq x y z
N ILE A 1 -27.95 9.93 6.30
CA ILE A 1 -27.58 9.14 5.10
C ILE A 1 -26.18 8.55 5.25
N ALA A 2 -25.12 9.36 5.41
CA ALA A 2 -23.76 8.85 5.59
C ALA A 2 -23.66 7.78 6.71
N ALA A 3 -24.22 8.05 7.89
CA ALA A 3 -24.26 7.09 9.00
C ALA A 3 -24.95 5.76 8.63
N ALA A 4 -26.05 5.79 7.88
CA ALA A 4 -26.76 4.59 7.44
C ALA A 4 -25.94 3.79 6.41
N GLY A 5 -25.24 4.48 5.50
CA GLY A 5 -24.31 3.84 4.55
C GLY A 5 -23.12 3.19 5.25
N ILE A 6 -22.51 3.88 6.23
CA ILE A 6 -21.42 3.35 7.06
C ILE A 6 -21.88 2.12 7.83
N LEU A 7 -23.06 2.19 8.48
CA LEU A 7 -23.61 1.07 9.24
C LEU A 7 -23.92 -0.13 8.34
N PHE A 8 -24.46 0.10 7.14
CA PHE A 8 -24.66 -0.95 6.14
C PHE A 8 -23.36 -1.63 5.74
N LEU A 9 -22.31 -0.85 5.46
CA LEU A 9 -20.99 -1.40 5.10
C LEU A 9 -20.34 -2.12 6.29
N ALA A 10 -20.49 -1.62 7.51
CA ALA A 10 -19.98 -2.28 8.71
C ALA A 10 -20.68 -3.64 8.95
N CYS A 11 -22.00 -3.70 8.81
CA CYS A 11 -22.76 -4.93 9.07
C CYS A 11 -22.71 -5.95 7.92
N PHE A 12 -22.63 -5.51 6.67
CA PHE A 12 -22.76 -6.38 5.49
C PHE A 12 -21.60 -6.32 4.50
N GLY A 13 -20.68 -5.36 4.66
CA GLY A 13 -19.53 -5.19 3.76
C GLY A 13 -18.64 -6.43 3.73
N TRP A 14 -18.29 -6.98 4.90
CA TRP A 14 -17.50 -8.21 5.03
C TRP A 14 -18.09 -9.45 4.35
N ARG A 15 -19.42 -9.49 4.12
CA ARG A 15 -20.09 -10.62 3.48
C ARG A 15 -20.20 -10.49 1.96
N TRP A 16 -20.08 -9.27 1.43
CA TRP A 16 -20.31 -8.97 0.01
C TRP A 16 -19.11 -8.38 -0.71
N LEU A 17 -18.12 -7.90 0.03
CA LEU A 17 -16.81 -7.59 -0.53
C LEU A 17 -16.09 -8.91 -0.82
N PRO A 18 -15.53 -9.07 -2.03
CA PRO A 18 -14.76 -10.25 -2.34
C PRO A 18 -13.49 -10.27 -1.47
N ASP A 19 -13.32 -11.32 -0.69
CA ASP A 19 -12.06 -11.62 -0.02
C ASP A 19 -11.20 -12.44 -1.00
N ARG A 20 -10.42 -11.73 -1.82
CA ARG A 20 -9.55 -12.35 -2.82
C ARG A 20 -8.12 -12.21 -2.35
N GLU A 21 -7.47 -13.35 -2.15
CA GLU A 21 -6.03 -13.39 -1.98
C GLU A 21 -5.37 -12.66 -3.17
N PRO A 22 -4.35 -11.82 -2.91
CA PRO A 22 -3.58 -11.21 -3.99
C PRO A 22 -3.01 -12.31 -4.88
N ARG A 23 -2.93 -12.10 -6.20
CA ARG A 23 -2.24 -13.08 -7.08
C ARG A 23 -0.81 -13.28 -6.58
N LEU A 24 -0.24 -14.49 -6.70
CA LEU A 24 1.13 -14.79 -6.25
C LEU A 24 2.18 -13.77 -6.75
N GLU A 25 2.05 -13.31 -8.00
CA GLU A 25 2.89 -12.23 -8.58
C GLU A 25 2.70 -10.87 -7.89
N GLN A 26 1.50 -10.57 -7.38
CA GLN A 26 1.23 -9.39 -6.55
C GLN A 26 1.58 -9.60 -5.07
N MET A 27 1.58 -10.84 -4.57
CA MET A 27 2.02 -11.18 -3.22
C MET A 27 3.52 -10.95 -3.09
N MET A 28 4.33 -11.44 -4.04
CA MET A 28 5.79 -11.24 -4.01
C MET A 28 6.20 -9.75 -3.98
N ALA A 29 5.41 -8.87 -4.60
CA ALA A 29 5.66 -7.42 -4.58
C ALA A 29 5.08 -6.67 -3.36
N ARG A 30 4.37 -7.35 -2.46
CA ARG A 30 3.65 -6.71 -1.34
C ARG A 30 3.96 -7.25 0.04
N LEU A 31 4.65 -8.39 0.15
CA LEU A 31 5.02 -8.92 1.47
C LEU A 31 5.86 -7.88 2.21
N THR A 32 5.51 -7.64 3.47
CA THR A 32 6.33 -6.81 4.35
C THR A 32 7.61 -7.57 4.75
N SER A 33 8.55 -6.85 5.37
CA SER A 33 9.80 -7.48 5.83
C SER A 33 9.54 -8.61 6.84
N ARG A 34 8.52 -8.47 7.68
CA ARG A 34 8.06 -9.50 8.63
C ARG A 34 7.49 -10.72 7.91
N GLU A 35 6.58 -10.49 6.96
CA GLU A 35 5.93 -11.57 6.23
C GLU A 35 6.93 -12.36 5.37
N LEU A 36 7.99 -11.70 4.87
CA LEU A 36 9.11 -12.38 4.22
C LEU A 36 9.89 -13.26 5.20
N GLU A 37 10.17 -12.80 6.42
CA GLU A 37 10.84 -13.64 7.43
C GLU A 37 10.08 -14.94 7.70
N ASP A 38 8.76 -14.84 7.82
CA ASP A 38 7.87 -15.97 8.05
C ASP A 38 7.77 -16.88 6.83
N PHE A 39 7.59 -16.31 5.63
CA PHE A 39 7.53 -17.06 4.37
C PHE A 39 8.81 -17.85 4.11
N TYR A 40 9.96 -17.26 4.40
CA TYR A 40 11.26 -17.92 4.28
C TYR A 40 11.59 -18.80 5.49
N HIS A 41 10.76 -18.82 6.54
CA HIS A 41 10.98 -19.52 7.81
C HIS A 41 12.35 -19.21 8.44
N LEU A 42 12.75 -17.94 8.43
CA LEU A 42 14.05 -17.51 8.95
C LEU A 42 14.18 -17.73 10.47
N GLY A 43 13.11 -17.51 11.24
CA GLY A 43 13.11 -17.68 12.69
C GLY A 43 13.54 -19.07 13.17
N GLU A 44 13.32 -20.12 12.37
CA GLU A 44 13.76 -21.49 12.72
C GLU A 44 15.29 -21.67 12.70
N ARG A 45 16.02 -20.79 12.01
CA ARG A 45 17.48 -20.86 11.85
C ARG A 45 18.20 -19.62 12.33
N LEU A 46 17.50 -18.73 13.04
CA LEU A 46 18.06 -17.52 13.60
C LEU A 46 18.53 -17.76 15.04
N TRP A 47 19.73 -17.29 15.35
CA TRP A 47 20.39 -17.46 16.64
C TRP A 47 21.07 -16.17 17.06
N GLU A 48 21.13 -15.94 18.37
CA GLU A 48 21.94 -14.86 18.94
C GLU A 48 23.17 -15.49 19.61
N ALA A 49 24.36 -15.00 19.29
CA ALA A 49 25.60 -15.45 19.91
C ALA A 49 26.31 -14.27 20.55
N ARG A 50 26.33 -14.21 21.89
CA ARG A 50 27.08 -13.20 22.62
C ARG A 50 28.54 -13.62 22.73
N VAL A 51 29.44 -12.73 22.32
CA VAL A 51 30.88 -12.97 22.32
C VAL A 51 31.44 -12.74 23.72
N LEU A 52 31.99 -13.78 24.36
CA LEU A 52 32.57 -13.65 25.69
C LEU A 52 33.96 -12.99 25.64
N PRO A 53 34.44 -12.37 26.72
CA PRO A 53 35.78 -11.75 26.76
C PRO A 53 36.95 -12.70 26.46
N GLY A 54 36.79 -13.99 26.74
CA GLY A 54 37.78 -15.03 26.41
C GLY A 54 37.55 -15.73 25.07
N SER A 55 36.61 -15.24 24.26
CA SER A 55 36.25 -15.86 22.99
C SER A 55 37.38 -15.82 21.97
N ARG A 56 37.49 -16.85 21.14
CA ARG A 56 38.43 -16.86 20.01
C ARG A 56 38.13 -15.79 18.96
N PHE A 57 36.92 -15.24 18.97
CA PHE A 57 36.47 -14.23 18.03
C PHE A 57 36.64 -12.80 18.56
N ALA A 58 36.96 -12.63 19.85
CA ALA A 58 37.12 -11.32 20.45
C ALA A 58 38.31 -10.55 19.84
N ASN A 59 38.06 -9.28 19.50
CA ASN A 59 38.98 -8.34 18.86
C ASN A 59 39.56 -8.82 17.51
N ARG A 60 38.83 -9.68 16.80
CA ARG A 60 39.15 -10.10 15.44
C ARG A 60 38.15 -9.54 14.45
N SER A 61 38.55 -9.38 13.20
CA SER A 61 37.60 -9.06 12.13
C SER A 61 36.70 -10.26 11.81
N LEU A 62 35.52 -10.02 11.22
CA LEU A 62 34.65 -11.09 10.75
C LEU A 62 35.35 -12.01 9.75
N LEU A 63 36.22 -11.47 8.90
CA LEU A 63 37.03 -12.23 7.96
C LEU A 63 38.02 -13.15 8.70
N GLU A 64 38.76 -12.64 9.67
CA GLU A 64 39.72 -13.41 10.48
C GLU A 64 39.06 -14.41 11.44
N SER A 65 37.81 -14.16 11.81
CA SER A 65 37.04 -15.04 12.68
C SER A 65 36.70 -16.38 12.02
N GLU A 66 36.71 -16.43 10.68
CA GLU A 66 36.36 -17.60 9.86
C GLU A 66 34.99 -18.22 10.20
N ILE A 67 34.09 -17.47 10.85
CA ILE A 67 32.77 -17.98 11.25
C ILE A 67 31.99 -18.54 10.05
N GLY A 68 32.04 -17.82 8.92
CA GLY A 68 31.38 -18.24 7.67
C GLY A 68 32.03 -19.41 6.96
N SER A 69 33.36 -19.43 6.85
CA SER A 69 34.09 -20.47 6.11
C SER A 69 34.22 -21.77 6.90
N ARG A 70 34.48 -21.69 8.21
CA ARG A 70 34.78 -22.84 9.06
C ARG A 70 33.54 -23.49 9.66
N PHE A 71 32.57 -22.68 10.09
CA PHE A 71 31.36 -23.20 10.75
C PHE A 71 30.16 -23.25 9.81
N GLY A 72 30.24 -22.66 8.62
CA GLY A 72 29.10 -22.57 7.69
C GLY A 72 28.00 -21.64 8.19
N LEU A 73 28.34 -20.70 9.09
CA LEU A 73 27.41 -19.81 9.75
C LEU A 73 27.42 -18.42 9.11
N MET A 74 26.25 -17.86 8.85
CA MET A 74 26.16 -16.50 8.34
C MET A 74 25.90 -15.50 9.46
N VAL A 75 26.72 -14.46 9.55
CA VAL A 75 26.48 -13.33 10.46
C VAL A 75 25.61 -12.29 9.73
N ALA A 76 24.34 -12.18 10.12
CA ALA A 76 23.38 -11.24 9.56
C ALA A 76 23.52 -9.83 10.16
N GLY A 77 24.00 -9.73 11.39
CA GLY A 77 24.19 -8.45 12.10
C GLY A 77 25.06 -8.58 13.34
N VAL A 78 25.60 -7.45 13.80
CA VAL A 78 26.42 -7.30 15.00
C VAL A 78 25.83 -6.18 15.85
N TRP A 79 25.48 -6.46 17.09
CA TRP A 79 25.14 -5.42 18.07
C TRP A 79 26.33 -5.13 18.96
N HIS A 80 26.78 -3.88 18.92
CA HIS A 80 27.77 -3.32 19.83
C HIS A 80 27.09 -2.31 20.76
N GLY A 81 26.78 -2.73 21.99
CA GLY A 81 26.03 -1.92 22.94
C GLY A 81 24.62 -1.59 22.43
N GLN A 82 24.38 -0.32 22.07
CA GLN A 82 23.10 0.14 21.50
C GLN A 82 23.13 0.31 19.96
N HIS A 83 24.29 0.13 19.32
CA HIS A 83 24.42 0.27 17.87
C HIS A 83 24.31 -1.10 17.19
N ALA A 84 23.41 -1.21 16.22
CA ALA A 84 23.24 -2.38 15.37
C ALA A 84 23.92 -2.14 14.03
N ILE A 85 24.79 -3.05 13.62
CA ILE A 85 25.41 -3.07 12.28
C ILE A 85 24.86 -4.29 11.54
N PHE A 86 24.00 -4.04 10.55
CA PHE A 86 23.42 -5.09 9.71
C PHE A 86 24.24 -5.32 8.46
N ALA A 87 24.29 -6.56 7.98
CA ALA A 87 25.19 -6.99 6.90
C ALA A 87 26.62 -6.44 7.09
N PRO A 88 27.25 -6.73 8.24
CA PRO A 88 28.54 -6.16 8.60
C PRO A 88 29.60 -6.48 7.52
N PRO A 89 30.47 -5.52 7.20
CA PRO A 89 31.51 -5.73 6.22
C PRO A 89 32.55 -6.74 6.76
N PRO A 90 33.31 -7.43 5.89
CA PRO A 90 34.23 -8.49 6.31
C PRO A 90 35.32 -8.02 7.29
N ASP A 91 35.73 -6.76 7.21
CA ASP A 91 36.73 -6.12 8.07
C ASP A 91 36.16 -5.65 9.43
N GLN A 92 34.84 -5.76 9.65
CA GLN A 92 34.21 -5.38 10.92
C GLN A 92 34.82 -6.16 12.07
N VAL A 93 35.37 -5.43 13.04
CA VAL A 93 35.93 -5.99 14.27
C VAL A 93 34.82 -6.37 15.23
N ILE A 94 34.93 -7.56 15.80
CA ILE A 94 34.05 -8.12 16.81
C ILE A 94 34.64 -7.81 18.18
N HIS A 95 33.89 -7.14 19.05
CA HIS A 95 34.33 -6.82 20.40
C HIS A 95 33.75 -7.78 21.45
N PRO A 96 34.44 -7.96 22.59
CA PRO A 96 33.86 -8.60 23.77
C PRO A 96 32.51 -7.97 24.16
N GLY A 97 31.50 -8.80 24.37
CA GLY A 97 30.14 -8.37 24.72
C GLY A 97 29.23 -8.13 23.51
N ASP A 98 29.75 -8.18 22.29
CA ASP A 98 28.94 -8.06 21.08
C ASP A 98 27.94 -9.22 20.97
N ILE A 99 26.75 -8.91 20.44
CA ILE A 99 25.74 -9.92 20.11
C ILE A 99 25.74 -10.11 18.60
N LEU A 100 26.14 -11.29 18.14
CA LEU A 100 26.14 -11.69 16.75
C LEU A 100 24.78 -12.31 16.41
N LEU A 101 24.12 -11.77 15.39
CA LEU A 101 22.94 -12.39 14.81
C LEU A 101 23.37 -13.40 13.76
N ILE A 102 23.08 -14.66 13.99
CA ILE A 102 23.59 -15.76 13.17
C ILE A 102 22.43 -16.52 12.53
N VAL A 103 22.54 -16.77 11.23
CA VAL A 103 21.66 -17.67 10.49
C VAL A 103 22.42 -18.95 10.17
N GLY A 104 21.92 -20.09 10.65
CA GLY A 104 22.61 -21.37 10.50
C GLY A 104 21.92 -22.56 11.15
N ARG A 105 22.52 -23.76 11.01
CA ARG A 105 22.01 -24.98 11.64
C ARG A 105 22.37 -25.01 13.12
N GLU A 106 21.48 -25.54 13.94
CA GLU A 106 21.67 -25.66 15.40
C GLU A 106 23.01 -26.31 15.78
N GLU A 107 23.39 -27.39 15.10
CA GLU A 107 24.65 -28.12 15.34
C GLU A 107 25.89 -27.22 15.13
N GLN A 108 25.87 -26.39 14.08
CA GLN A 108 26.96 -25.47 13.76
C GLN A 108 27.03 -24.32 14.78
N VAL A 109 25.87 -23.82 15.21
CA VAL A 109 25.79 -22.75 16.22
C VAL A 109 26.25 -23.24 17.60
N LYS A 110 25.94 -24.50 17.97
CA LYS A 110 26.47 -25.12 19.19
C LYS A 110 27.99 -25.18 19.18
N ALA A 111 28.61 -25.50 18.04
CA ALA A 111 30.07 -25.47 17.89
C ALA A 111 30.65 -24.05 18.05
N LEU A 112 29.90 -23.00 17.71
CA LEU A 112 30.28 -21.62 18.01
C LEU A 112 30.25 -21.34 19.52
N GLY A 113 29.31 -21.96 20.24
CA GLY A 113 29.25 -21.91 21.70
C GLY A 113 30.52 -22.48 22.35
N GLU A 114 30.96 -23.65 21.89
CA GLU A 114 32.21 -24.28 22.33
C GLU A 114 33.46 -23.42 22.03
N ALA A 115 33.40 -22.54 21.03
CA ALA A 115 34.48 -21.62 20.66
C ALA A 115 34.52 -20.33 21.51
N GLY A 116 33.66 -20.20 22.53
CA GLY A 116 33.66 -19.10 23.48
C GLY A 116 32.55 -18.07 23.26
N CYS A 117 31.41 -18.48 22.71
CA CYS A 117 30.21 -17.66 22.63
C CYS A 117 29.11 -18.20 23.55
N GLU A 118 28.31 -17.31 24.12
CA GLU A 118 27.07 -17.68 24.80
C GLU A 118 25.94 -17.67 23.76
N ILE A 119 25.36 -18.84 23.49
CA ILE A 119 24.30 -19.00 22.50
C ILE A 119 22.93 -18.78 23.16
N GLY A 120 22.21 -17.78 22.67
CA GLY A 120 20.80 -17.58 22.93
C GLY A 120 19.96 -18.00 21.72
N ARG A 121 18.74 -18.45 21.98
CA ARG A 121 17.66 -18.31 20.99
C ARG A 121 16.99 -16.99 21.25
N GLU A 122 16.87 -16.16 20.23
CA GLU A 122 15.87 -15.12 20.26
C GLU A 122 14.52 -15.82 20.51
N ASN A 123 13.76 -15.39 21.53
CA ASN A 123 12.42 -15.89 21.74
C ASN A 123 11.70 -15.81 20.39
N SER A 124 11.07 -16.92 20.00
CA SER A 124 10.53 -17.26 18.67
C SER A 124 9.54 -16.27 18.03
N ASN A 125 9.38 -15.07 18.59
CA ASN A 125 8.47 -14.02 18.18
C ASN A 125 9.18 -12.69 17.81
N GLY A 126 10.51 -12.61 17.88
CA GLY A 126 11.26 -11.41 17.48
C GLY A 126 11.62 -11.45 15.99
N HIS A 127 11.09 -10.52 15.20
CA HIS A 127 11.47 -10.36 13.79
C HIS A 127 12.66 -9.41 13.67
N ILE A 128 13.67 -9.77 12.89
CA ILE A 128 14.89 -8.95 12.77
C ILE A 128 14.64 -7.66 11.98
N SER A 129 13.59 -7.65 11.16
CA SER A 129 13.04 -6.46 10.50
C SER A 129 12.60 -5.38 11.49
N GLU A 130 12.00 -5.75 12.63
CA GLU A 130 11.61 -4.78 13.67
C GLU A 130 12.83 -4.07 14.28
N LYS A 131 14.00 -4.71 14.22
CA LYS A 131 15.27 -4.14 14.67
C LYS A 131 15.94 -3.24 13.61
N GLY A 132 15.32 -3.05 12.45
CA GLY A 132 15.81 -2.17 11.37
C GLY A 132 16.52 -2.88 10.22
N VAL A 133 16.46 -4.22 10.15
CA VAL A 133 16.97 -4.98 8.99
C VAL A 133 16.03 -4.77 7.80
N SER A 134 16.55 -4.26 6.69
CA SER A 134 15.84 -4.22 5.42
C SER A 134 16.19 -5.47 4.62
N PHE A 135 15.19 -6.33 4.37
CA PHE A 135 15.36 -7.41 3.41
C PHE A 135 15.17 -6.93 2.00
N ILE A 136 15.71 -7.70 1.07
CA ILE A 136 15.61 -7.49 -0.37
C ILE A 136 15.42 -8.88 -0.97
N GLU A 137 14.36 -9.07 -1.75
CA GLU A 137 14.17 -10.28 -2.51
C GLU A 137 14.73 -10.10 -3.92
N VAL A 138 15.48 -11.08 -4.41
CA VAL A 138 16.14 -11.02 -5.72
C VAL A 138 15.97 -12.31 -6.47
N MET A 139 15.55 -12.20 -7.72
CA MET A 139 15.33 -13.34 -8.61
C MET A 139 16.20 -13.22 -9.86
N PRO A 140 16.70 -14.34 -10.41
CA PRO A 140 17.33 -14.33 -11.72
C PRO A 140 16.31 -13.98 -12.81
N SER A 141 16.65 -13.06 -13.71
CA SER A 141 15.84 -12.79 -14.91
C SER A 141 15.81 -14.01 -15.84
N PRO A 142 14.76 -14.22 -16.68
CA PRO A 142 14.67 -15.37 -17.57
C PRO A 142 15.84 -15.57 -18.54
N HIS A 143 16.57 -14.49 -18.88
CA HIS A 143 17.73 -14.49 -19.78
C HIS A 143 19.04 -14.18 -19.03
N SER A 144 19.07 -14.38 -17.72
CA SER A 144 20.20 -14.05 -16.87
C SER A 144 21.39 -14.95 -17.13
N GLN A 145 22.58 -14.35 -17.28
CA GLN A 145 23.85 -15.10 -17.35
C GLN A 145 24.26 -15.68 -16.00
N ALA A 146 23.59 -15.30 -14.92
CA ALA A 146 23.82 -15.86 -13.59
C ALA A 146 23.21 -17.27 -13.42
N ILE A 147 22.29 -17.67 -14.31
CA ILE A 147 21.67 -19.01 -14.26
C ILE A 147 22.73 -20.08 -14.51
N GLY A 148 22.76 -21.09 -13.64
CA GLY A 148 23.73 -22.18 -13.65
C GLY A 148 24.97 -21.92 -12.78
N HIS A 149 25.22 -20.68 -12.37
CA HIS A 149 26.34 -20.30 -11.51
C HIS A 149 25.93 -20.18 -10.04
N THR A 150 26.89 -20.40 -9.14
CA THR A 150 26.68 -20.20 -7.70
C THR A 150 26.92 -18.75 -7.30
N LEU A 151 26.33 -18.28 -6.18
CA LEU A 151 26.61 -16.92 -5.69
C LEU A 151 28.08 -16.70 -5.33
N ARG A 152 28.80 -17.79 -4.98
CA ARG A 152 30.25 -17.77 -4.74
C ARG A 152 31.04 -17.57 -6.03
N GLU A 153 30.70 -18.28 -7.11
CA GLU A 153 31.33 -18.11 -8.43
C GLU A 153 31.11 -16.70 -9.00
N LEU A 154 29.93 -16.13 -8.75
CA LEU A 154 29.58 -14.77 -9.17
C LEU A 154 30.20 -13.68 -8.28
N GLU A 155 30.89 -14.06 -7.21
CA GLU A 155 31.41 -13.17 -6.16
C GLU A 155 30.34 -12.17 -5.70
N PHE A 156 29.10 -12.63 -5.55
CA PHE A 156 27.93 -11.76 -5.45
C PHE A 156 28.03 -10.79 -4.25
N ARG A 157 28.56 -11.28 -3.13
CA ARG A 157 28.79 -10.48 -1.91
C ARG A 157 29.84 -9.39 -2.13
N THR A 158 30.93 -9.67 -2.84
CA THR A 158 31.99 -8.70 -3.12
C THR A 158 31.50 -7.64 -4.11
N ARG A 159 30.77 -8.07 -5.14
CA ARG A 159 30.32 -7.21 -6.24
C ARG A 159 29.16 -6.29 -5.85
N TYR A 160 28.21 -6.77 -5.05
CA TYR A 160 26.99 -6.04 -4.72
C TYR A 160 26.83 -5.72 -3.23
N GLN A 161 27.74 -6.18 -2.36
CA GLN A 161 27.65 -6.03 -0.89
C GLN A 161 26.32 -6.54 -0.30
N LEU A 162 25.67 -7.48 -1.01
CA LEU A 162 24.45 -8.13 -0.60
C LEU A 162 24.78 -9.55 -0.14
N THR A 163 24.20 -9.95 0.99
CA THR A 163 24.41 -11.29 1.53
C THR A 163 23.10 -12.06 1.53
N ALA A 164 23.12 -13.23 0.88
CA ALA A 164 21.94 -14.10 0.78
C ALA A 164 21.73 -14.92 2.05
N LEU A 165 20.55 -14.74 2.65
CA LEU A 165 20.10 -15.46 3.84
C LEU A 165 19.42 -16.78 3.50
N ALA A 166 18.58 -16.74 2.46
CA ALA A 166 17.74 -17.86 2.09
C ALA A 166 17.52 -17.91 0.57
N LEU A 167 17.31 -19.13 0.07
CA LEU A 167 16.94 -19.44 -1.30
C LEU A 167 15.61 -20.21 -1.27
N PHE A 168 14.59 -19.67 -1.90
CA PHE A 168 13.33 -20.36 -2.11
C PHE A 168 13.33 -21.04 -3.48
N ARG A 169 13.12 -22.36 -3.50
CA ARG A 169 13.06 -23.17 -4.71
C ARG A 169 12.00 -24.26 -4.56
N GLY A 170 11.09 -24.35 -5.52
CA GLY A 170 10.11 -25.45 -5.59
C GLY A 170 9.26 -25.61 -4.33
N GLY A 171 8.87 -24.50 -3.69
CA GLY A 171 8.06 -24.52 -2.46
C GLY A 171 8.84 -24.77 -1.17
N ARG A 172 10.18 -24.80 -1.21
CA ARG A 172 11.04 -25.01 -0.05
C ARG A 172 12.02 -23.86 0.13
N SER A 173 12.17 -23.41 1.36
CA SER A 173 13.18 -22.42 1.74
C SER A 173 14.45 -23.11 2.24
N HIS A 174 15.57 -22.85 1.56
CA HIS A 174 16.92 -23.26 1.89
C HIS A 174 17.63 -22.10 2.60
N ARG A 175 18.09 -22.31 3.85
CA ARG A 175 18.65 -21.25 4.72
C ARG A 175 20.09 -21.55 5.17
N THR A 176 20.73 -22.53 4.54
CA THR A 176 22.08 -22.99 4.88
C THR A 176 22.86 -23.16 3.60
N ASP A 177 24.11 -22.69 3.58
CA ASP A 177 25.01 -22.82 2.43
C ASP A 177 24.40 -22.30 1.12
N VAL A 178 23.55 -21.27 1.22
CA VAL A 178 22.79 -20.69 0.10
C VAL A 178 23.71 -20.31 -1.06
N GLY A 179 24.90 -19.81 -0.74
CA GLY A 179 25.87 -19.40 -1.75
C GLY A 179 26.48 -20.53 -2.59
N ASN A 180 26.26 -21.80 -2.24
CA ASN A 180 26.76 -22.96 -2.98
C ASN A 180 25.73 -23.55 -3.94
N PHE A 181 24.49 -23.07 -3.93
CA PHE A 181 23.47 -23.55 -4.85
C PHE A 181 23.66 -22.87 -6.22
N PRO A 182 23.73 -23.64 -7.32
CA PRO A 182 23.71 -23.04 -8.65
C PRO A 182 22.32 -22.43 -8.87
N LEU A 183 22.27 -21.18 -9.34
CA LEU A 183 21.03 -20.44 -9.53
C LEU A 183 20.22 -21.04 -10.68
N MET A 184 18.91 -21.16 -10.48
CA MET A 184 17.96 -21.70 -11.45
C MET A 184 16.83 -20.69 -11.70
N LEU A 185 16.20 -20.81 -12.87
CA LEU A 185 15.02 -20.01 -13.18
C LEU A 185 13.87 -20.34 -12.22
N GLY A 186 13.26 -19.32 -11.63
CA GLY A 186 12.23 -19.47 -10.60
C GLY A 186 12.77 -19.51 -9.16
N ASP A 187 14.09 -19.43 -8.97
CA ASP A 187 14.67 -19.19 -7.65
C ASP A 187 14.33 -17.79 -7.15
N SER A 188 14.11 -17.69 -5.83
CA SER A 188 14.03 -16.41 -5.14
C SER A 188 15.01 -16.35 -3.98
N LEU A 189 15.85 -15.32 -3.96
CA LEU A 189 16.87 -15.11 -2.94
C LEU A 189 16.42 -14.02 -1.98
N LEU A 190 16.36 -14.35 -0.69
CA LEU A 190 16.19 -13.34 0.36
C LEU A 190 17.57 -12.86 0.80
N MET A 191 17.82 -11.56 0.70
CA MET A 191 19.12 -10.95 0.95
C MET A 191 19.02 -9.76 1.92
N ILE A 192 20.13 -9.46 2.60
CA ILE A 192 20.33 -8.23 3.37
C ILE A 192 21.53 -7.47 2.80
N GLY A 193 21.43 -6.14 2.75
CA GLY A 193 22.57 -5.26 2.56
C GLY A 193 22.18 -3.78 2.57
N PRO A 194 23.15 -2.89 2.32
CA PRO A 194 22.90 -1.45 2.31
C PRO A 194 22.04 -1.04 1.10
N ARG A 195 21.08 -0.13 1.32
CA ARG A 195 20.20 0.37 0.26
C ARG A 195 20.92 1.09 -0.87
N SER A 196 22.09 1.67 -0.59
CA SER A 196 22.91 2.34 -1.61
C SER A 196 23.31 1.41 -2.75
N GLU A 197 23.51 0.12 -2.46
CA GLU A 197 23.98 -0.88 -3.42
C GLU A 197 22.83 -1.52 -4.22
N LEU A 198 21.58 -1.38 -3.75
CA LEU A 198 20.39 -1.80 -4.50
C LEU A 198 20.31 -1.15 -5.87
N GLN A 199 20.71 0.13 -5.97
CA GLN A 199 20.67 0.83 -7.24
C GLN A 199 21.51 0.12 -8.30
N ARG A 200 22.68 -0.41 -7.94
CA ARG A 200 23.55 -1.14 -8.88
C ARG A 200 22.92 -2.43 -9.36
N LEU A 201 22.25 -3.15 -8.45
CA LEU A 201 21.58 -4.39 -8.81
C LEU A 201 20.34 -4.15 -9.69
N ARG A 202 19.58 -3.07 -9.44
CA ARG A 202 18.41 -2.69 -10.25
C ARG A 202 18.73 -2.38 -11.72
N HIS A 203 19.94 -1.90 -12.00
CA HIS A 203 20.38 -1.61 -13.38
C HIS A 203 20.96 -2.84 -14.09
N ASN A 204 21.12 -3.97 -13.40
CA ASN A 204 21.63 -5.18 -14.02
C ASN A 204 20.48 -5.99 -14.65
N PRO A 205 20.51 -6.27 -15.97
CA PRO A 205 19.46 -7.08 -16.63
C PRO A 205 19.38 -8.52 -16.12
N ASP A 206 20.43 -9.05 -15.48
CA ASP A 206 20.49 -10.43 -15.00
C ASP A 206 19.61 -10.69 -13.77
N PHE A 207 19.16 -9.65 -13.06
CA PHE A 207 18.43 -9.80 -11.80
C PHE A 207 17.20 -8.90 -11.74
N ILE A 208 16.12 -9.44 -11.16
CA ILE A 208 14.93 -8.70 -10.81
C ILE A 208 14.95 -8.50 -9.29
N VAL A 209 14.91 -7.24 -8.87
CA VAL A 209 14.93 -6.85 -7.45
C VAL A 209 13.52 -6.50 -7.00
N LEU A 210 13.04 -7.18 -5.97
CA LEU A 210 11.78 -6.96 -5.29
C LEU A 210 12.07 -6.40 -3.90
N GLU A 211 11.74 -5.13 -3.69
CA GLU A 211 11.87 -4.48 -2.38
C GLU A 211 10.61 -4.77 -1.55
N PRO A 212 10.74 -5.23 -0.29
CA PRO A 212 9.59 -5.44 0.57
C PRO A 212 8.86 -4.13 0.87
N ASN A 213 7.57 -4.27 1.15
CA ASN A 213 6.73 -3.14 1.49
C ASN A 213 7.23 -2.48 2.80
N PRO A 214 7.49 -1.16 2.84
CA PRO A 214 8.13 -0.50 3.97
C PRO A 214 7.29 -0.37 5.25
N TYR A 215 6.04 -0.86 5.29
CA TYR A 215 5.13 -0.68 6.44
C TYR A 215 5.69 -1.16 7.79
N ASP A 216 6.59 -2.15 7.80
CA ASP A 216 7.14 -2.74 9.03
C ASP A 216 8.45 -2.11 9.50
N GLN A 217 8.94 -1.07 8.81
CA GLN A 217 10.15 -0.38 9.25
C GLN A 217 9.87 0.46 10.50
N PRO A 218 10.86 0.62 11.41
CA PRO A 218 10.67 1.37 12.64
C PRO A 218 10.19 2.80 12.33
N LEU A 219 8.97 3.13 12.75
CA LEU A 219 8.40 4.45 12.55
C LEU A 219 9.28 5.50 13.22
N GLN A 220 9.86 6.39 12.41
CA GLN A 220 10.50 7.59 12.91
C GLN A 220 9.41 8.54 13.45
N ARG A 221 9.08 8.39 14.73
CA ARG A 221 7.95 9.08 15.40
C ARG A 221 7.93 10.59 15.15
N ALA A 222 9.10 11.24 15.11
CA ALA A 222 9.22 12.66 14.83
C ALA A 222 8.76 13.02 13.41
N ARG A 223 9.19 12.26 12.39
CA ARG A 223 8.78 12.47 10.99
C ARG A 223 7.29 12.17 10.81
N ALA A 224 6.81 11.09 11.43
CA ALA A 224 5.39 10.73 11.39
C ALA A 224 4.50 11.81 12.04
N ALA A 225 4.89 12.34 13.21
CA ALA A 225 4.16 13.40 13.89
C ALA A 225 4.13 14.69 13.05
N LEU A 226 5.23 15.05 12.39
CA LEU A 226 5.27 16.20 11.50
C LEU A 226 4.34 15.98 10.29
N ALA A 227 4.40 14.82 9.65
CA ALA A 227 3.54 14.50 8.51
C ALA A 227 2.04 14.57 8.85
N VAL A 228 1.65 13.97 9.98
CA VAL A 228 0.28 14.04 10.49
C VAL A 228 -0.10 15.47 10.86
N GLY A 229 0.81 16.23 11.49
CA GLY A 229 0.59 17.64 11.83
C GLY A 229 0.32 18.50 10.60
N VAL A 230 1.08 18.32 9.53
CA VAL A 230 0.88 19.04 8.25
C VAL A 230 -0.45 18.67 7.62
N LEU A 231 -0.82 17.39 7.61
CA LEU A 231 -2.12 16.94 7.10
C LEU A 231 -3.29 17.56 7.87
N LEU A 232 -3.23 17.52 9.21
CA LEU A 232 -4.26 18.12 10.06
C LEU A 232 -4.36 19.64 9.84
N MET A 233 -3.22 20.32 9.71
CA MET A 233 -3.19 21.75 9.42
C MET A 233 -3.80 22.07 8.06
N ALA A 234 -3.53 21.26 7.02
CA ALA A 234 -4.17 21.41 5.72
C ALA A 234 -5.70 21.21 5.78
N ILE A 235 -6.17 20.23 6.56
CA ILE A 235 -7.61 19.99 6.78
C ILE A 235 -8.25 21.19 7.50
N VAL A 236 -7.64 21.70 8.57
CA VAL A 236 -8.14 22.87 9.29
C VAL A 236 -8.19 24.09 8.39
N ALA A 237 -7.15 24.33 7.59
CA ALA A 237 -7.12 25.42 6.62
C ALA A 237 -8.26 25.30 5.59
N ALA A 238 -8.52 24.07 5.10
CA ALA A 238 -9.63 23.83 4.19
C ALA A 238 -11.00 24.09 4.83
N VAL A 239 -11.20 23.69 6.09
CA VAL A 239 -12.43 23.96 6.85
C VAL A 239 -12.64 25.45 7.11
N GLN A 240 -11.56 26.22 7.28
CA GLN A 240 -11.61 27.68 7.42
C GLN A 240 -11.91 28.42 6.11
N GLY A 241 -12.04 27.70 4.99
CA GLY A 241 -12.43 28.25 3.69
C GLY A 241 -11.30 28.37 2.67
N LEU A 242 -10.08 27.91 3.00
CA LEU A 242 -9.01 27.83 2.01
C LEU A 242 -9.39 26.76 0.97
N PRO A 243 -9.26 27.01 -0.34
CA PRO A 243 -9.52 25.99 -1.34
C PRO A 243 -8.69 24.73 -1.08
N ILE A 244 -9.35 23.57 -1.08
CA ILE A 244 -8.75 22.27 -0.71
C ILE A 244 -7.46 22.00 -1.49
N TYR A 245 -7.44 22.33 -2.79
CA TYR A 245 -6.26 22.13 -3.64
C TYR A 245 -5.05 22.97 -3.18
N LEU A 246 -5.26 24.20 -2.71
CA LEU A 246 -4.18 25.04 -2.16
C LEU A 246 -3.69 24.49 -0.82
N ALA A 247 -4.62 24.11 0.06
CA ALA A 247 -4.28 23.57 1.38
C ALA A 247 -3.44 22.29 1.26
N MET A 248 -3.84 21.37 0.39
CA MET A 248 -3.12 20.11 0.15
C MET A 248 -1.77 20.34 -0.54
N LEU A 249 -1.71 21.23 -1.54
CA LEU A 249 -0.47 21.52 -2.27
C LEU A 249 0.56 22.24 -1.39
N ALA A 250 0.12 23.18 -0.54
CA ALA A 250 0.97 23.79 0.48
C ALA A 250 1.50 22.75 1.47
N GLY A 251 0.65 21.82 1.93
CA GLY A 251 1.06 20.71 2.78
C GLY A 251 2.13 19.84 2.13
N ALA A 252 1.96 19.46 0.86
CA ALA A 252 2.94 18.69 0.11
C ALA A 252 4.28 19.42 -0.02
N VAL A 253 4.25 20.73 -0.30
CA VAL A 253 5.46 21.56 -0.36
C VAL A 253 6.18 21.63 1.00
N ILE A 254 5.45 21.74 2.11
CA ILE A 254 6.04 21.71 3.46
C ILE A 254 6.74 20.37 3.72
N LEU A 255 6.14 19.25 3.31
CA LEU A 255 6.76 17.93 3.47
C LEU A 255 8.04 17.79 2.66
N LEU A 256 8.06 18.29 1.41
CA LEU A 256 9.25 18.35 0.58
C LEU A 256 10.36 19.23 1.19
N LEU A 257 10.01 20.45 1.63
CA LEU A 257 10.97 21.37 2.25
C LEU A 257 11.51 20.87 3.60
N SER A 258 10.71 20.10 4.33
CA SER A 258 11.13 19.47 5.59
C SER A 258 12.07 18.27 5.41
N GLY A 259 12.32 17.83 4.17
CA GLY A 259 13.18 16.68 3.86
C GLY A 259 12.59 15.34 4.32
N ILE A 260 11.28 15.28 4.59
CA ILE A 260 10.58 14.04 4.94
C ILE A 260 10.29 13.21 3.69
N LEU A 261 10.05 13.87 2.56
CA LEU A 261 9.74 13.26 1.28
C LEU A 261 10.76 13.70 0.23
N GLU A 262 11.35 12.74 -0.49
CA GLU A 262 12.23 13.05 -1.63
C GLU A 262 11.39 13.44 -2.87
N ILE A 263 11.97 14.21 -3.80
CA ILE A 263 11.24 14.68 -4.98
C ILE A 263 10.83 13.49 -5.87
N GLU A 264 11.66 12.47 -5.97
CA GLU A 264 11.40 11.23 -6.72
C GLU A 264 10.25 10.43 -6.10
N GLU A 265 10.18 10.37 -4.76
CA GLU A 265 9.09 9.72 -4.03
C GLU A 265 7.77 10.48 -4.24
N ALA A 266 7.82 11.82 -4.19
CA ALA A 266 6.66 12.65 -4.48
C ALA A 266 6.12 12.39 -5.89
N TYR A 267 6.97 12.37 -6.91
CA TYR A 267 6.55 12.06 -8.29
C TYR A 267 5.98 10.64 -8.44
N ARG A 268 6.56 9.64 -7.76
CA ARG A 268 6.04 8.26 -7.75
C ARG A 268 4.71 8.13 -7.03
N SER A 269 4.44 8.96 -6.03
CA SER A 269 3.17 8.96 -5.29
C SER A 269 2.00 9.54 -6.09
N ILE A 270 2.28 10.26 -7.19
CA ILE A 270 1.24 10.82 -8.04
C ILE A 270 0.63 9.71 -8.89
N GLU A 271 -0.67 9.46 -8.69
CA GLU A 271 -1.44 8.57 -9.55
C GLU A 271 -1.82 9.25 -10.88
N TRP A 272 -0.87 9.28 -11.82
CA TRP A 272 -1.03 9.88 -13.14
C TRP A 272 -2.25 9.36 -13.91
N GLN A 273 -2.57 8.08 -13.75
CA GLN A 273 -3.74 7.45 -14.36
C GLN A 273 -5.05 8.10 -13.87
N ALA A 274 -5.16 8.37 -12.57
CA ALA A 274 -6.33 9.02 -12.00
C ALA A 274 -6.47 10.47 -12.50
N ILE A 275 -5.37 11.22 -12.58
CA ILE A 275 -5.37 12.61 -13.08
C ILE A 275 -5.83 12.66 -14.55
N MET A 276 -5.25 11.82 -15.41
CA MET A 276 -5.59 11.76 -16.83
C MET A 276 -7.05 11.35 -17.03
N LEU A 277 -7.54 10.40 -16.21
CA LEU A 277 -8.93 9.97 -16.27
C LEU A 277 -9.90 11.06 -15.81
N ILE A 278 -9.61 11.78 -14.72
CA ILE A 278 -10.42 12.92 -14.26
C ILE A 278 -10.50 13.99 -15.35
N GLY A 279 -9.36 14.36 -15.95
CA GLY A 279 -9.32 15.34 -17.04
C GLY A 279 -10.10 14.90 -18.28
N GLY A 280 -10.00 13.62 -18.66
CA GLY A 280 -10.76 13.03 -19.76
C GLY A 280 -12.27 13.03 -19.50
N MET A 281 -12.68 12.59 -18.30
CA MET A 281 -14.08 12.61 -17.88
C MET A 281 -14.67 14.01 -17.83
N TYR A 282 -13.88 15.01 -17.40
CA TYR A 282 -14.29 16.41 -17.40
C TYR A 282 -14.61 16.90 -18.82
N SER A 283 -13.83 16.48 -19.82
CA SER A 283 -14.05 16.83 -21.23
C SER A 283 -15.32 16.21 -21.79
N VAL A 284 -15.55 14.91 -21.56
CA VAL A 284 -16.80 14.21 -21.96
C VAL A 284 -18.02 14.85 -21.30
N SER A 285 -17.89 15.15 -20.01
CA SER A 285 -18.89 15.84 -19.22
C SER A 285 -19.27 17.20 -19.81
N LEU A 286 -18.28 18.03 -20.16
CA LEU A 286 -18.52 19.34 -20.77
C LEU A 286 -19.20 19.20 -22.14
N ALA A 287 -18.81 18.21 -22.94
CA ALA A 287 -19.44 17.93 -24.23
C ALA A 287 -20.92 17.55 -24.07
N MET A 288 -21.29 16.75 -23.07
CA MET A 288 -22.70 16.42 -22.79
C MET A 288 -23.55 17.64 -22.40
N VAL A 289 -22.95 18.61 -21.69
CA VAL A 289 -23.61 19.87 -21.35
C VAL A 289 -23.76 20.76 -22.59
N ASN A 290 -22.68 20.93 -23.37
CA ASN A 290 -22.66 21.81 -24.54
C ASN A 290 -23.53 21.30 -25.70
N THR A 291 -23.68 19.97 -25.84
CA THR A 291 -24.55 19.34 -26.85
C THR A 291 -26.03 19.38 -26.46
N GLY A 292 -26.37 19.78 -25.23
CA GLY A 292 -27.74 19.78 -24.74
C GLY A 292 -28.28 18.38 -24.35
N LEU A 293 -27.47 17.33 -24.49
CA LEU A 293 -27.86 15.95 -24.18
C LEU A 293 -28.29 15.80 -22.71
N ALA A 294 -27.55 16.45 -21.81
CA ALA A 294 -27.81 16.37 -20.37
C ALA A 294 -29.17 17.00 -19.99
N GLN A 295 -29.54 18.12 -20.63
CA GLN A 295 -30.84 18.77 -20.49
C GLN A 295 -31.97 17.94 -21.10
N TRP A 296 -31.72 17.29 -22.24
CA TRP A 296 -32.70 16.40 -22.88
C TRP A 296 -33.03 15.18 -22.00
N ILE A 297 -32.02 14.50 -21.46
CA ILE A 297 -32.20 13.38 -20.52
C ILE A 297 -32.95 13.85 -19.26
N GLY A 298 -32.58 15.02 -18.72
CA GLY A 298 -33.24 15.60 -17.56
C GLY A 298 -34.73 15.84 -17.78
N LYS A 299 -35.14 16.36 -18.95
CA LYS A 299 -36.56 16.57 -19.30
C LYS A 299 -37.34 15.26 -19.40
N ILE A 300 -36.76 14.22 -20.01
CA ILE A 300 -37.40 12.89 -20.12
C ILE A 300 -37.65 12.31 -18.73
N LEU A 301 -36.63 12.25 -17.89
CA LEU A 301 -36.78 11.66 -16.55
C LEU A 301 -37.73 12.48 -15.66
N LEU A 302 -37.72 13.82 -15.77
CA LEU A 302 -38.70 14.63 -15.06
C LEU A 302 -40.12 14.34 -15.52
N SER A 303 -40.38 14.23 -16.84
CA SER A 303 -41.72 13.92 -17.34
C SER A 303 -42.29 12.60 -16.81
N LEU A 304 -41.44 11.61 -16.51
CA LEU A 304 -41.84 10.33 -15.92
C LEU A 304 -42.16 10.42 -14.43
N VAL A 305 -41.58 11.40 -13.73
CA VAL A 305 -41.58 11.49 -12.27
C VAL A 305 -42.58 12.53 -11.76
N THR A 306 -42.84 13.59 -12.53
CA THR A 306 -43.83 14.63 -12.25
C THR A 306 -45.23 14.10 -11.84
N PRO A 307 -45.76 12.99 -12.40
CA PRO A 307 -47.06 12.45 -12.00
C PRO A 307 -47.11 11.90 -10.56
N LEU A 308 -45.96 11.62 -9.94
CA LEU A 308 -45.85 11.01 -8.61
C LEU A 308 -45.82 12.05 -7.46
N GLY A 309 -46.11 13.32 -7.74
CA GLY A 309 -46.16 14.40 -6.74
C GLY A 309 -44.78 14.85 -6.22
N GLY A 310 -44.75 15.60 -5.13
CA GLY A 310 -43.51 16.22 -4.61
C GLY A 310 -42.46 15.23 -4.09
N LEU A 311 -42.90 14.14 -3.43
CA LEU A 311 -42.03 13.03 -3.03
C LEU A 311 -41.48 12.25 -4.23
N GLY A 312 -42.32 12.05 -5.25
CA GLY A 312 -41.91 11.48 -6.53
C GLY A 312 -40.80 12.31 -7.15
N LEU A 313 -41.00 13.62 -7.28
CA LEU A 313 -40.03 14.56 -7.83
C LEU A 313 -38.66 14.49 -7.14
N ALA A 314 -38.63 14.51 -5.81
CA ALA A 314 -37.39 14.42 -5.06
C ALA A 314 -36.70 13.05 -5.23
N GLY A 315 -37.48 11.96 -5.21
CA GLY A 315 -36.95 10.61 -5.41
C GLY A 315 -36.40 10.40 -6.82
N GLY A 316 -37.13 10.84 -7.85
CA GLY A 316 -36.68 10.76 -9.23
C GLY A 316 -35.49 11.68 -9.51
N ALA A 317 -35.43 12.85 -8.89
CA ALA A 317 -34.26 13.73 -8.95
C ALA A 317 -33.01 13.03 -8.39
N TYR A 318 -33.12 12.32 -7.26
CA TYR A 318 -32.03 11.52 -6.72
C TYR A 318 -31.60 10.41 -7.68
N ILE A 319 -32.55 9.63 -8.22
CA ILE A 319 -32.25 8.49 -9.12
C ILE A 319 -31.59 8.99 -10.41
N LEU A 320 -32.18 10.00 -11.05
CA LEU A 320 -31.64 10.65 -12.24
C LEU A 320 -30.20 11.12 -12.01
N THR A 321 -29.99 11.81 -10.89
CA THR A 321 -28.70 12.40 -10.57
C THR A 321 -27.66 11.34 -10.23
N SER A 322 -28.04 10.30 -9.48
CA SER A 322 -27.16 9.18 -9.17
C SER A 322 -26.74 8.43 -10.43
N LEU A 323 -27.66 8.22 -11.39
CA LEU A 323 -27.34 7.57 -12.67
C LEU A 323 -26.40 8.42 -13.53
N LEU A 324 -26.70 9.71 -13.70
CA LEU A 324 -25.85 10.61 -14.48
C LEU A 324 -24.46 10.78 -13.85
N THR A 325 -24.38 10.77 -12.51
CA THR A 325 -23.12 10.82 -11.76
C THR A 325 -22.20 9.65 -12.09
N GLN A 326 -22.73 8.47 -12.42
CA GLN A 326 -21.89 7.31 -12.76
C GLN A 326 -21.05 7.53 -14.03
N VAL A 327 -21.49 8.44 -14.91
CA VAL A 327 -20.87 8.73 -16.21
C VAL A 327 -20.12 10.06 -16.18
N MET A 328 -20.73 11.09 -15.59
CA MET A 328 -20.22 12.47 -15.64
C MET A 328 -19.39 12.86 -14.40
N GLY A 329 -19.50 12.10 -13.30
CA GLY A 329 -18.95 12.49 -12.01
C GLY A 329 -19.79 13.57 -11.30
N GLY A 330 -19.78 13.54 -9.96
CA GLY A 330 -20.76 14.27 -9.15
C GLY A 330 -20.74 15.80 -9.33
N GLN A 331 -19.57 16.38 -9.58
CA GLN A 331 -19.41 17.84 -9.74
C GLN A 331 -20.14 18.37 -10.97
N VAL A 332 -20.00 17.67 -12.11
CA VAL A 332 -20.63 18.08 -13.37
C VAL A 332 -22.11 17.76 -13.35
N THR A 333 -22.49 16.61 -12.80
CA THR A 333 -23.90 16.24 -12.70
C THR A 333 -24.69 17.29 -11.92
N ALA A 334 -24.15 17.84 -10.82
CA ALA A 334 -24.80 18.91 -10.06
C ALA A 334 -25.13 20.16 -10.90
N LEU A 335 -24.22 20.55 -11.80
CA LEU A 335 -24.39 21.72 -12.66
C LEU A 335 -25.51 21.54 -13.69
N VAL A 336 -25.76 20.30 -14.10
CA VAL A 336 -26.84 19.94 -15.03
C VAL A 336 -28.14 19.72 -14.29
N THR A 337 -28.15 18.77 -13.35
CA THR A 337 -29.40 18.31 -12.74
C THR A 337 -29.94 19.33 -11.77
N GLY A 338 -29.09 20.09 -11.08
CA GLY A 338 -29.49 21.11 -10.10
C GLY A 338 -30.48 22.13 -10.66
N PRO A 339 -30.13 22.92 -11.69
CA PRO A 339 -31.04 23.91 -12.26
C PRO A 339 -32.33 23.29 -12.82
N VAL A 340 -32.23 22.10 -13.42
CA VAL A 340 -33.37 21.41 -14.04
C VAL A 340 -34.35 20.91 -12.97
N THR A 341 -33.87 20.28 -11.89
CA THR A 341 -34.72 19.76 -10.81
C THR A 341 -35.31 20.88 -9.94
N ILE A 342 -34.55 21.96 -9.70
CA ILE A 342 -35.05 23.16 -9.00
C ILE A 342 -36.14 23.84 -9.83
N SER A 343 -35.94 24.02 -11.14
CA SER A 343 -36.96 24.62 -12.01
C SER A 343 -38.24 23.79 -12.04
N ALA A 344 -38.11 22.47 -12.08
CA ALA A 344 -39.25 21.55 -12.01
C ALA A 344 -40.01 21.65 -10.66
N ALA A 345 -39.28 21.76 -9.54
CA ALA A 345 -39.88 21.94 -8.22
C ALA A 345 -40.69 23.24 -8.14
N ILE A 346 -40.15 24.34 -8.65
CA ILE A 346 -40.85 25.64 -8.72
C ILE A 346 -42.12 25.52 -9.58
N SER A 347 -42.04 24.83 -10.71
CA SER A 347 -43.17 24.68 -11.65
C SER A 347 -44.31 23.85 -11.07
N LEU A 348 -44.00 22.91 -10.17
CA LEU A 348 -44.94 22.03 -9.50
C LEU A 348 -45.42 22.55 -8.14
N GLY A 349 -44.95 23.71 -7.69
CA GLY A 349 -45.27 24.28 -6.37
C GLY A 349 -44.69 23.48 -5.20
N VAL A 350 -43.68 22.65 -5.44
CA VAL A 350 -43.01 21.81 -4.43
C VAL A 350 -41.81 22.57 -3.87
N ASN A 351 -41.46 22.35 -2.59
CA ASN A 351 -40.32 23.02 -1.96
C ASN A 351 -39.00 22.80 -2.75
N PRO A 352 -38.43 23.85 -3.38
CA PRO A 352 -37.24 23.69 -4.22
C PRO A 352 -36.00 23.29 -3.42
N GLN A 353 -35.92 23.64 -2.14
CA GLN A 353 -34.79 23.26 -1.27
C GLN A 353 -34.76 21.76 -1.03
N ALA A 354 -35.92 21.14 -0.82
CA ALA A 354 -36.02 19.69 -0.59
C ALA A 354 -35.55 18.90 -1.83
N VAL A 355 -35.96 19.34 -3.02
CA VAL A 355 -35.55 18.74 -4.30
C VAL A 355 -34.07 19.02 -4.59
N ALA A 356 -33.56 20.21 -4.26
CA ALA A 356 -32.14 20.54 -4.38
C ALA A 356 -31.27 19.64 -3.49
N VAL A 357 -31.67 19.40 -2.24
CA VAL A 357 -30.98 18.47 -1.32
C VAL A 357 -31.01 17.05 -1.87
N ALA A 358 -32.16 16.59 -2.39
CA ALA A 358 -32.27 15.28 -3.01
C ALA A 358 -31.34 15.10 -4.22
N THR A 359 -31.26 16.14 -5.05
CA THR A 359 -30.33 16.21 -6.18
C THR A 359 -28.88 16.18 -5.70
N ALA A 360 -28.50 17.02 -4.74
CA ALA A 360 -27.13 17.09 -4.23
C ALA A 360 -26.64 15.76 -3.62
N ILE A 361 -27.52 15.05 -2.91
CA ILE A 361 -27.20 13.73 -2.37
C ILE A 361 -27.06 12.71 -3.52
N GLY A 362 -27.90 12.80 -4.55
CA GLY A 362 -27.77 12.01 -5.78
C GLY A 362 -26.40 12.19 -6.45
N CYS A 363 -25.86 13.43 -6.46
CA CYS A 363 -24.52 13.71 -6.98
C CYS A 363 -23.40 12.99 -6.23
N SER A 364 -23.64 12.66 -4.96
CA SER A 364 -22.67 11.97 -4.10
C SER A 364 -22.82 10.44 -4.16
N ALA A 365 -23.89 9.93 -4.77
CA ALA A 365 -24.20 8.50 -4.84
C ALA A 365 -23.47 7.81 -6.02
N SER A 366 -22.15 7.96 -6.08
CA SER A 366 -21.25 7.47 -7.14
C SER A 366 -20.75 6.04 -6.86
N PHE A 367 -21.66 5.08 -6.71
CA PHE A 367 -21.31 3.73 -6.20
C PHE A 367 -21.27 2.63 -7.26
N PHE A 368 -21.85 2.81 -8.46
CA PHE A 368 -22.07 1.70 -9.41
C PHE A 368 -20.83 1.38 -10.22
N THR A 369 -20.07 2.41 -10.57
CA THR A 369 -18.87 2.28 -11.38
C THR A 369 -17.69 2.89 -10.64
N PRO A 370 -16.49 2.29 -10.78
CA PRO A 370 -15.29 2.90 -10.23
C PRO A 370 -14.98 4.23 -10.91
N ILE A 371 -15.36 4.38 -12.19
CA ILE A 371 -15.16 5.60 -12.98
C ILE A 371 -15.92 6.79 -12.36
N ALA A 372 -17.05 6.55 -11.67
CA ALA A 372 -17.89 7.60 -11.12
C ALA A 372 -17.19 8.54 -10.13
N HIS A 373 -16.17 8.06 -9.41
CA HIS A 373 -15.42 8.86 -8.45
C HIS A 373 -13.95 8.43 -8.38
N PRO A 374 -12.98 9.36 -8.41
CA PRO A 374 -11.56 9.02 -8.44
C PRO A 374 -11.11 8.10 -7.31
N VAL A 375 -11.61 8.34 -6.10
CA VAL A 375 -11.31 7.51 -4.91
C VAL A 375 -11.64 6.03 -5.14
N ASN A 376 -12.71 5.70 -5.88
CA ASN A 376 -13.05 4.31 -6.18
C ASN A 376 -12.00 3.64 -7.07
N ILE A 377 -11.36 4.41 -7.95
CA ILE A 377 -10.31 3.95 -8.86
C ILE A 377 -9.03 3.66 -8.10
N LEU A 378 -8.65 4.54 -7.18
CA LEU A 378 -7.49 4.36 -6.30
C LEU A 378 -7.60 3.04 -5.50
N MET A 379 -8.83 2.60 -5.20
CA MET A 379 -9.10 1.38 -4.43
C MET A 379 -9.12 0.09 -5.26
N ILE A 380 -9.14 0.15 -6.59
CA ILE A 380 -9.14 -1.05 -7.46
C ILE A 380 -7.88 -1.89 -7.21
N ALA A 381 -6.71 -1.24 -7.24
CA ALA A 381 -5.44 -1.94 -7.16
C ALA A 381 -5.10 -2.46 -5.75
N PRO A 382 -5.33 -1.71 -4.66
CA PRO A 382 -5.15 -2.22 -3.30
C PRO A 382 -6.14 -3.34 -2.96
N GLY A 383 -7.43 -3.19 -3.31
CA GLY A 383 -8.50 -4.11 -2.94
C GLY A 383 -8.75 -5.26 -3.90
N ASN A 384 -8.00 -5.36 -5.00
CA ASN A 384 -8.17 -6.37 -6.07
C ASN A 384 -9.63 -6.41 -6.61
N TYR A 385 -10.31 -5.26 -6.62
CA TYR A 385 -11.71 -5.16 -7.01
C TYR A 385 -11.86 -5.16 -8.53
N HIS A 386 -12.88 -5.84 -9.02
CA HIS A 386 -13.28 -5.81 -10.41
C HIS A 386 -14.49 -4.89 -10.61
N PHE A 387 -14.71 -4.47 -11.85
CA PHE A 387 -15.83 -3.58 -12.21
C PHE A 387 -17.20 -4.11 -11.73
N LYS A 388 -17.39 -5.44 -11.74
CA LYS A 388 -18.62 -6.11 -11.27
C LYS A 388 -18.82 -5.98 -9.75
N ASP A 389 -17.75 -5.88 -8.98
CA ASP A 389 -17.81 -5.81 -7.51
C ASP A 389 -18.40 -4.46 -7.07
N PHE A 390 -18.00 -3.37 -7.75
CA PHE A 390 -18.58 -2.04 -7.55
C PHE A 390 -20.07 -2.02 -7.86
N PHE A 391 -20.49 -2.59 -9.00
CA PHE A 391 -21.91 -2.62 -9.35
C PHE A 391 -22.75 -3.38 -8.32
N HIS A 392 -22.27 -4.55 -7.87
CA HIS A 392 -23.01 -5.43 -6.97
C HIS A 392 -23.23 -4.83 -5.58
N LEU A 393 -22.22 -4.17 -5.02
CA LEU A 393 -22.35 -3.45 -3.75
C LEU A 393 -23.05 -2.10 -3.93
N GLY A 394 -22.74 -1.41 -5.03
CA GLY A 394 -23.18 -0.05 -5.30
C GLY A 394 -24.69 0.10 -5.44
N TRP A 395 -25.37 -0.80 -6.16
CA TRP A 395 -26.84 -0.72 -6.29
C TRP A 395 -27.56 -0.86 -4.94
N ARG A 396 -27.04 -1.71 -4.05
CA ARG A 396 -27.58 -1.91 -2.69
C ARG A 396 -27.36 -0.68 -1.83
N LEU A 397 -26.16 -0.11 -1.88
CA LEU A 397 -25.83 1.09 -1.11
C LEU A 397 -26.64 2.29 -1.59
N THR A 398 -26.82 2.46 -2.91
CA THR A 398 -27.70 3.50 -3.47
C THR A 398 -29.14 3.34 -3.01
N LEU A 399 -29.64 2.09 -2.89
CA LEU A 399 -30.98 1.83 -2.37
C LEU A 399 -31.12 2.22 -0.88
N VAL A 400 -30.12 1.87 -0.05
CA VAL A 400 -30.11 2.27 1.37
C VAL A 400 -30.08 3.79 1.51
N CYS A 401 -29.23 4.46 0.72
CA CYS A 401 -29.17 5.91 0.66
C CYS A 401 -30.51 6.51 0.20
N PHE A 402 -31.16 5.91 -0.81
CA PHE A 402 -32.46 6.33 -1.31
C PHE A 402 -33.56 6.22 -0.25
N ILE A 403 -33.68 5.07 0.42
CA ILE A 403 -34.67 4.87 1.49
C ILE A 403 -34.44 5.87 2.62
N THR A 404 -33.18 6.04 3.03
CA THR A 404 -32.83 7.01 4.08
C THR A 404 -33.14 8.44 3.66
N LEU A 405 -32.97 8.77 2.37
CA LEU A 405 -33.31 10.06 1.80
C LEU A 405 -34.82 10.30 1.86
N ILE A 406 -35.64 9.34 1.42
CA ILE A 406 -37.10 9.47 1.46
C ILE A 406 -37.61 9.63 2.90
N ILE A 407 -37.08 8.84 3.84
CA ILE A 407 -37.41 8.97 5.27
C ILE A 407 -37.02 10.36 5.79
N GLY A 408 -35.81 10.83 5.47
CA GLY A 408 -35.35 12.17 5.86
C GLY A 408 -36.23 13.28 5.28
N LEU A 409 -36.60 13.16 4.01
CA LEU A 409 -37.49 14.10 3.34
C LEU A 409 -38.88 14.15 4.01
N MET A 410 -39.47 13.01 4.37
CA MET A 410 -40.75 12.96 5.09
C MET A 410 -40.67 13.56 6.50
N LEU A 411 -39.52 13.46 7.17
CA LEU A 411 -39.30 13.99 8.52
C LEU A 411 -39.07 15.51 8.53
N PHE A 412 -38.27 16.02 7.59
CA PHE A 412 -37.84 17.41 7.58
C PHE A 412 -38.69 18.32 6.69
N TRP A 413 -39.38 17.78 5.68
CA TRP A 413 -40.23 18.54 4.77
C TRP A 413 -41.63 17.93 4.70
N LYS A 414 -42.65 18.76 4.96
CA LYS A 414 -44.03 18.43 4.58
C LYS A 414 -44.17 18.77 3.09
N PHE A 415 -44.38 17.73 2.29
CA PHE A 415 -44.64 17.82 0.85
C PHE A 415 -46.12 18.02 0.57
#